data_AF-Q03RC2-F1
#
_entry.id   AF-Q03RC2-F1
#
_cell.length_a   1.000
_cell.length_b   1.000
_cell.length_c   1.000
_cell.angle_alpha   90.00
_cell.angle_beta   90.00
_cell.angle_gamma   90.00
#
_symmetry.space_group_name_H-M   'P 1'
#
loop_
_entity.id
_entity.type
_entity.pdbx_description
1 polymer ?
#
loop_
_entity_poly.entity_id
_entity_poly.type
_entity_poly.pdbx_seq_one_letter_code
_entity_poly.pdbx_strand_id
1 'polypeptide(L)'
;MKSPTALNKRGTKVRLDGYVFDSQKEADFYMRFVRDSGLRYTIHPKYVLTPLTELGQIKVSQISYKPDFVIYKDGKIAHVYDVKNSFGVYGIDGSVKLRFKLFLLSQGIPVEAVVVRKHDFKVIAQGITKQRKPTHPLVCTNLQYDWIEATSL
;
A
#
# COMPACT_ATOMS: atom_id res chain seq x y z
N MET A 1 2.97 -4.10 -39.78
CA MET A 1 2.36 -4.70 -38.57
C MET A 1 2.60 -3.76 -37.39
N LYS A 2 1.55 -3.16 -36.82
CA LYS A 2 1.67 -2.30 -35.62
C LYS A 2 1.66 -3.22 -34.40
N SER A 3 2.78 -3.26 -33.67
CA SER A 3 2.87 -3.94 -32.38
C SER A 3 1.80 -3.38 -31.44
N PRO A 4 1.06 -4.21 -30.69
CA PRO A 4 0.04 -3.71 -29.77
C PRO A 4 0.75 -2.92 -28.66
N THR A 5 0.52 -1.61 -28.64
CA THR A 5 0.89 -0.73 -27.53
C THR A 5 0.17 -1.25 -26.30
N ALA A 6 0.90 -1.48 -25.20
CA ALA A 6 0.32 -1.88 -23.93
C ALA A 6 -0.88 -0.98 -23.62
N LEU A 7 -2.09 -1.55 -23.66
CA LEU A 7 -3.31 -0.83 -23.29
C LEU A 7 -3.07 -0.24 -21.91
N ASN A 8 -3.13 1.10 -21.80
CA ASN A 8 -3.12 1.83 -20.55
C ASN A 8 -4.34 1.41 -19.71
N LYS A 9 -4.27 0.28 -18.99
CA LYS A 9 -5.19 -0.05 -17.89
C LYS A 9 -4.81 0.81 -16.67
N ARG A 10 -4.85 2.14 -16.82
CA ARG A 10 -4.88 3.03 -15.66
C ARG A 10 -6.33 3.04 -15.18
N GLY A 11 -6.54 2.70 -13.91
CA GLY A 11 -7.86 2.79 -13.30
C GLY A 11 -8.44 4.19 -13.46
N THR A 12 -9.77 4.28 -13.49
CA THR A 12 -10.44 5.58 -13.49
C THR A 12 -10.14 6.28 -12.17
N LYS A 13 -9.47 7.43 -12.24
CA LYS A 13 -9.18 8.24 -11.06
C LYS A 13 -10.48 8.74 -10.45
N VAL A 14 -10.54 8.78 -9.12
CA VAL A 14 -11.70 9.27 -8.36
C VAL A 14 -11.31 10.51 -7.58
N ARG A 15 -12.08 11.59 -7.72
CA ARG A 15 -11.89 12.83 -6.97
C ARG A 15 -12.90 12.87 -5.83
N LEU A 16 -12.42 12.98 -4.59
CA LEU A 16 -13.26 12.96 -3.39
C LEU A 16 -12.54 13.68 -2.24
N ASP A 17 -13.25 14.53 -1.50
CA ASP A 17 -12.75 15.27 -0.33
C ASP A 17 -11.42 16.02 -0.58
N GLY A 18 -11.23 16.52 -1.81
CA GLY A 18 -10.00 17.21 -2.24
C GLY A 18 -8.84 16.29 -2.63
N TYR A 19 -8.99 14.98 -2.51
CA TYR A 19 -8.00 13.97 -2.91
C TYR A 19 -8.28 13.41 -4.30
N VAL A 20 -7.24 12.82 -4.91
CA VAL A 20 -7.32 12.09 -6.18
C VAL A 20 -6.83 10.67 -5.96
N PHE A 21 -7.77 9.73 -5.91
CA PHE A 21 -7.51 8.30 -5.79
C PHE A 21 -7.22 7.70 -7.17
N ASP A 22 -6.34 6.71 -7.24
CA ASP A 22 -6.01 6.03 -8.49
C ASP A 22 -7.03 4.95 -8.86
N SER A 23 -7.94 4.62 -7.94
CA SER A 23 -9.04 3.68 -8.17
C SER A 23 -10.27 3.94 -7.28
N GLN A 24 -11.43 3.42 -7.71
CA GLN A 24 -12.64 3.38 -6.87
C GLN A 24 -12.43 2.57 -5.59
N LYS A 25 -11.52 1.57 -5.58
CA LYS A 25 -11.25 0.74 -4.39
C LYS A 25 -10.50 1.51 -3.32
N GLU A 26 -9.53 2.34 -3.69
CA GLU A 26 -8.90 3.27 -2.75
C GLU A 26 -9.92 4.26 -2.18
N ALA A 27 -10.76 4.86 -3.04
CA ALA A 27 -11.82 5.77 -2.60
C ALA A 27 -12.83 5.08 -1.66
N ASP A 28 -13.23 3.85 -1.97
CA ASP A 28 -14.09 3.03 -1.11
C ASP A 28 -13.45 2.75 0.26
N PHE A 29 -12.16 2.38 0.28
CA PHE A 29 -11.44 2.13 1.53
C PHE A 29 -11.34 3.41 2.37
N TYR A 30 -11.03 4.52 1.72
CA TYR A 30 -11.02 5.84 2.35
C TYR A 30 -12.37 6.19 3.00
N MET A 31 -13.46 6.14 2.22
CA MET A 31 -14.80 6.50 2.70
C MET A 31 -15.30 5.60 3.83
N ARG A 32 -15.02 4.29 3.75
CA ARG A 32 -15.59 3.31 4.67
C ARG A 32 -14.80 3.14 5.95
N PHE A 33 -13.48 3.31 5.90
CA PHE A 33 -12.60 2.93 7.02
C PHE A 33 -11.61 4.02 7.45
N VAL A 34 -11.19 4.94 6.58
CA VAL A 34 -10.12 5.92 6.91
C VAL A 34 -10.70 7.26 7.35
N ARG A 35 -11.57 7.87 6.54
CA ARG A 35 -12.05 9.26 6.71
C ARG A 35 -12.58 9.52 8.11
N ASP A 36 -13.47 8.65 8.56
CA ASP A 36 -14.22 8.80 9.81
C ASP A 36 -13.63 7.92 10.94
N SER A 37 -12.39 7.45 10.81
CA SER A 37 -11.73 6.57 11.79
C SER A 37 -11.35 7.25 13.11
N GLY A 38 -11.30 8.58 13.13
CA GLY A 38 -10.75 9.37 14.24
C GLY A 38 -9.22 9.33 14.33
N LEU A 39 -8.53 8.61 13.42
CA LEU A 39 -7.08 8.55 13.38
C LEU A 39 -6.52 9.61 12.43
N ARG A 40 -5.30 10.08 12.71
CA ARG A 40 -4.57 10.94 11.77
C ARG A 40 -4.12 10.11 10.57
N TYR A 41 -4.24 10.65 9.37
CA TYR A 41 -3.83 9.95 8.15
C TYR A 41 -3.18 10.87 7.11
N THR A 42 -2.48 10.26 6.16
CA THR A 42 -2.00 10.93 4.94
C THR A 42 -2.27 10.02 3.74
N ILE A 43 -2.68 10.61 2.64
CA ILE A 43 -3.02 9.90 1.39
C ILE A 43 -1.90 10.14 0.38
N HIS A 44 -1.39 9.07 -0.23
CA HIS A 44 -0.27 9.09 -1.19
C HIS A 44 1.01 9.84 -0.76
N PRO A 45 1.47 9.76 0.51
CA PRO A 45 2.74 10.39 0.92
C PRO A 45 3.92 9.78 0.15
N LYS A 46 4.88 10.62 -0.26
CA LYS A 46 6.08 10.15 -0.97
C LYS A 46 7.19 9.81 0.01
N TYR A 47 7.68 8.58 -0.06
CA TYR A 47 8.90 8.13 0.62
C TYR A 47 10.02 7.91 -0.39
N VAL A 48 11.21 8.45 -0.11
CA VAL A 48 12.43 8.15 -0.86
C VAL A 48 13.11 6.97 -0.16
N LEU A 49 13.09 5.80 -0.79
CA LEU A 49 13.62 4.55 -0.23
C LEU A 49 15.12 4.40 -0.48
N THR A 50 15.57 4.85 -1.65
CA THR A 50 16.99 5.05 -1.94
C THR A 50 17.16 6.44 -2.55
N PRO A 51 18.17 7.21 -2.13
CA PRO A 51 18.44 8.50 -2.75
C PRO A 51 18.89 8.32 -4.20
N LEU A 52 18.86 9.41 -4.97
CA LEU A 52 19.62 9.48 -6.21
C LEU A 52 21.10 9.49 -5.84
N THR A 53 21.87 8.57 -6.42
CA THR A 53 23.29 8.43 -6.11
C THR A 53 24.10 8.65 -7.38
N GLU A 54 25.05 9.58 -7.33
CA GLU A 54 26.02 9.80 -8.40
C GLU A 54 27.23 8.89 -8.17
N LEU A 55 27.62 8.11 -9.18
CA LEU A 55 28.77 7.21 -9.15
C LEU A 55 29.69 7.60 -10.33
N GLY A 56 30.61 8.52 -10.09
CA GLY A 56 31.47 9.08 -11.14
C GLY A 56 30.62 9.79 -12.21
N GLN A 57 30.65 9.28 -13.45
CA GLN A 57 29.90 9.84 -14.58
C GLN A 57 28.48 9.27 -14.73
N ILE A 58 28.09 8.25 -13.95
CA ILE A 58 26.75 7.65 -14.04
C ILE A 58 25.87 8.07 -12.85
N LYS A 59 24.56 8.14 -13.09
CA LYS A 59 23.57 8.41 -12.03
C LYS A 59 22.68 7.18 -11.83
N VAL A 60 22.57 6.74 -10.58
CA VAL A 60 21.61 5.72 -10.16
C VAL A 60 20.34 6.43 -9.72
N SER A 61 19.22 6.16 -10.39
CA SER A 61 17.96 6.82 -10.09
C SER A 61 17.46 6.50 -8.68
N GLN A 62 16.90 7.50 -8.00
CA GLN A 62 16.19 7.29 -6.74
C GLN A 62 15.10 6.23 -6.88
N ILE A 63 14.89 5.44 -5.83
CA ILE A 63 13.71 4.59 -5.70
C ILE A 63 12.79 5.29 -4.71
N SER A 64 11.59 5.64 -5.16
CA SER A 64 10.54 6.17 -4.28
C SER A 64 9.34 5.24 -4.23
N TYR A 65 8.60 5.32 -3.14
CA TYR A 65 7.35 4.62 -2.93
C TYR A 65 6.28 5.56 -2.40
N LYS A 66 5.05 5.36 -2.84
CA LYS A 66 3.86 6.09 -2.43
C LYS A 66 2.80 5.06 -2.03
N PRO A 67 2.65 4.74 -0.74
CA PRO A 67 1.51 3.93 -0.28
C PRO A 67 0.20 4.69 -0.50
N ASP A 68 -0.92 3.98 -0.53
CA ASP A 68 -2.24 4.62 -0.68
C ASP A 68 -2.60 5.43 0.57
N PHE A 69 -2.37 4.84 1.75
CA PHE A 69 -2.67 5.46 3.03
C PHE A 69 -1.56 5.20 4.04
N VAL A 70 -1.28 6.21 4.87
CA VAL A 70 -0.48 6.07 6.09
C VAL A 70 -1.34 6.54 7.24
N ILE A 71 -1.52 5.70 8.25
CA ILE A 71 -2.29 5.97 9.45
C ILE A 71 -1.34 6.17 10.61
N TYR A 72 -1.62 7.14 11.46
CA TYR A 72 -0.78 7.50 12.59
C TYR A 72 -1.53 7.32 13.91
N LYS A 73 -0.83 6.78 14.91
CA LYS A 73 -1.26 6.70 16.30
C LYS A 73 -0.14 7.23 17.19
N ASP A 74 -0.47 8.12 18.12
CA ASP A 74 0.50 8.75 19.04
C ASP A 74 1.71 9.36 18.33
N GLY A 75 1.49 9.97 17.16
CA GLY A 75 2.52 10.62 16.34
C GLY A 75 3.45 9.68 15.57
N LYS A 76 3.24 8.36 15.63
CA LYS A 76 4.01 7.35 14.91
C LYS A 76 3.17 6.69 13.84
N ILE A 77 3.83 6.12 12.82
CA ILE A 77 3.15 5.31 11.81
C ILE A 77 2.62 4.04 12.49
N ALA A 78 1.31 3.84 12.41
CA ALA A 78 0.60 2.67 12.93
C ALA A 78 0.25 1.67 11.82
N HIS A 79 -0.15 2.17 10.64
CA HIS A 79 -0.47 1.35 9.48
C HIS A 79 -0.01 2.01 8.18
N VAL A 80 0.34 1.18 7.21
CA VAL A 80 0.70 1.61 5.86
C VAL A 80 -0.04 0.74 4.86
N TYR A 81 -1.10 1.27 4.26
CA TYR A 81 -1.98 0.51 3.40
C TYR A 81 -1.69 0.72 1.93
N ASP A 82 -1.79 -0.39 1.19
CA ASP A 82 -1.80 -0.43 -0.26
C ASP A 82 -2.98 -1.30 -0.72
N VAL A 83 -3.95 -0.69 -1.41
CA VAL A 83 -5.24 -1.26 -1.76
C VAL A 83 -5.13 -2.07 -3.04
N LYS A 84 -5.62 -3.31 -2.98
CA LYS A 84 -5.58 -4.28 -4.06
C LYS A 84 -6.98 -4.80 -4.38
N ASN A 85 -7.15 -5.25 -5.63
CA ASN A 85 -8.37 -5.94 -6.05
C ASN A 85 -8.45 -7.37 -5.47
N SER A 86 -7.32 -8.03 -5.27
CA SER A 86 -7.22 -9.37 -4.69
C SER A 86 -5.81 -9.63 -4.14
N PHE A 87 -5.66 -10.69 -3.36
CA PHE A 87 -4.36 -11.20 -2.89
C PHE A 87 -3.69 -12.20 -3.86
N GLY A 88 -4.20 -12.31 -5.09
CA GLY A 88 -3.74 -13.31 -6.05
C GLY A 88 -2.23 -13.22 -6.34
N VAL A 89 -1.58 -14.39 -6.43
CA VAL A 89 -0.14 -14.57 -6.63
C VAL A 89 0.37 -13.92 -7.93
N TYR A 90 -0.52 -13.64 -8.89
CA TYR A 90 -0.19 -13.04 -10.19
C TYR A 90 -0.10 -11.49 -10.20
N GLY A 91 -0.28 -10.80 -9.06
CA GLY A 91 -0.55 -9.35 -9.07
C GLY A 91 0.48 -8.41 -8.44
N ILE A 92 1.38 -8.90 -7.59
CA ILE A 92 2.42 -8.04 -6.99
C ILE A 92 3.74 -8.32 -7.71
N ASP A 93 4.00 -7.52 -8.74
CA ASP A 93 5.27 -7.48 -9.46
C ASP A 93 6.44 -7.50 -8.47
N GLY A 94 7.52 -8.24 -8.79
CA GLY A 94 8.74 -8.28 -7.99
C GLY A 94 9.27 -6.87 -7.65
N SER A 95 9.06 -5.91 -8.55
CA SER A 95 9.39 -4.50 -8.33
C SER A 95 8.62 -3.87 -7.15
N VAL A 96 7.34 -4.22 -6.98
CA VAL A 96 6.50 -3.75 -5.87
C VAL A 96 6.91 -4.44 -4.56
N LYS A 97 7.17 -5.75 -4.60
CA LYS A 97 7.66 -6.49 -3.42
C LYS A 97 8.98 -5.92 -2.91
N LEU A 98 9.90 -5.55 -3.81
CA LEU A 98 11.15 -4.90 -3.44
C LEU A 98 10.91 -3.55 -2.77
N ARG A 99 10.01 -2.72 -3.30
CA ARG A 99 9.66 -1.43 -2.66
C ARG A 99 9.06 -1.61 -1.27
N PHE A 100 8.17 -2.59 -1.09
CA PHE A 100 7.61 -2.90 0.23
C PHE A 100 8.69 -3.34 1.22
N LYS A 101 9.64 -4.19 0.78
CA LYS A 101 10.76 -4.61 1.61
C LYS A 101 11.68 -3.43 1.97
N LEU A 102 12.04 -2.59 1.01
CA LEU A 102 12.85 -1.40 1.24
C LEU A 102 12.15 -0.40 2.16
N PHE A 103 10.83 -0.22 2.00
CA PHE A 103 10.03 0.60 2.89
C PHE A 103 10.08 0.06 4.33
N LEU A 104 9.82 -1.24 4.52
CA LEU A 104 9.92 -1.91 5.82
C LEU A 104 11.30 -1.70 6.46
N LEU A 105 12.38 -1.91 5.70
CA LEU A 105 13.74 -1.70 6.21
C LEU A 105 14.01 -0.24 6.61
N SER A 106 13.40 0.73 5.91
CA SER A 106 13.59 2.15 6.20
C SER A 106 12.72 2.69 7.34
N GLN A 107 11.48 2.20 7.48
CA GLN A 107 10.48 2.73 8.41
C GLN A 107 10.20 1.81 9.61
N GLY A 108 10.69 0.57 9.58
CA GLY A 108 10.47 -0.42 10.65
C GLY A 108 9.05 -1.01 10.70
N ILE A 109 8.20 -0.75 9.69
CA ILE A 109 6.81 -1.22 9.63
C ILE A 109 6.49 -1.78 8.23
N PRO A 110 5.82 -2.94 8.11
CA PRO A 110 5.51 -3.52 6.81
C PRO A 110 4.39 -2.75 6.10
N VAL A 111 4.35 -2.88 4.78
CA VAL A 111 3.19 -2.46 3.99
C VAL A 111 2.12 -3.53 4.08
N GLU A 112 0.89 -3.11 4.33
CA GLU A 112 -0.29 -3.94 4.46
C GLU A 112 -1.09 -3.91 3.16
N ALA A 113 -1.11 -5.04 2.45
CA ALA A 113 -1.96 -5.19 1.26
C ALA A 113 -3.41 -5.34 1.73
N VAL A 114 -4.31 -4.50 1.22
CA VAL A 114 -5.72 -4.43 1.64
C VAL A 114 -6.64 -4.83 0.50
N VAL A 115 -7.62 -5.70 0.77
CA VAL A 115 -8.73 -5.97 -0.15
C VAL A 115 -10.03 -5.51 0.50
N VAL A 116 -10.54 -4.38 0.01
CA VAL A 116 -11.73 -3.72 0.55
C VAL A 116 -13.03 -4.42 0.11
N ARG A 117 -13.95 -4.56 1.05
CA ARG A 117 -15.31 -5.08 0.83
C ARG A 117 -16.33 -4.10 1.42
N LYS A 118 -17.60 -4.50 1.46
CA LYS A 118 -18.71 -3.62 1.84
C LYS A 118 -18.65 -3.21 3.32
N HIS A 119 -18.31 -4.13 4.21
CA HIS A 119 -18.39 -3.93 5.67
C HIS A 119 -17.09 -4.24 6.41
N ASP A 120 -16.17 -4.93 5.74
CA ASP A 120 -14.88 -5.34 6.25
C ASP A 120 -13.81 -5.10 5.18
N PHE A 121 -12.57 -5.31 5.55
CA PHE A 121 -11.47 -5.46 4.62
C PHE A 121 -10.59 -6.61 5.07
N LYS A 122 -9.96 -7.23 4.09
CA LYS A 122 -8.93 -8.22 4.36
C LYS A 122 -7.57 -7.55 4.31
N VAL A 123 -6.64 -8.00 5.14
CA VAL A 123 -5.29 -7.45 5.18
C VAL A 123 -4.22 -8.53 5.34
N ILE A 124 -3.09 -8.32 4.66
CA ILE A 124 -1.88 -9.16 4.76
C ILE A 124 -0.64 -8.27 4.73
N ALA A 125 0.18 -8.33 5.78
CA ALA A 125 1.49 -7.68 5.81
C ALA A 125 2.44 -8.28 4.77
N GLN A 126 3.13 -7.43 4.01
CA GLN A 126 4.01 -7.81 2.91
C GLN A 126 5.49 -7.58 3.23
N GLY A 127 6.38 -8.20 2.44
CA GLY A 127 7.82 -7.99 2.54
C GLY A 127 8.49 -8.73 3.71
N ILE A 128 7.77 -9.67 4.33
CA ILE A 128 8.18 -10.44 5.50
C ILE A 128 8.14 -11.95 5.22
N THR A 129 8.82 -12.73 6.05
CA THR A 129 8.86 -14.20 5.94
C THR A 129 7.63 -14.87 6.58
N LYS A 130 7.09 -14.29 7.66
CA LYS A 130 5.88 -14.76 8.36
C LYS A 130 4.63 -14.08 7.81
N GLN A 131 4.41 -14.23 6.52
CA GLN A 131 3.27 -13.62 5.83
C GLN A 131 2.03 -14.52 5.89
N ARG A 132 0.85 -13.93 6.15
CA ARG A 132 -0.43 -14.66 6.07
C ARG A 132 -0.67 -15.18 4.65
N LYS A 133 -1.34 -16.33 4.54
CA LYS A 133 -1.74 -16.89 3.23
C LYS A 133 -2.94 -16.11 2.69
N PRO A 134 -3.06 -15.93 1.36
CA PRO A 134 -4.26 -15.35 0.72
C PRO A 134 -5.60 -16.02 1.12
N THR A 135 -5.55 -17.31 1.48
CA THR A 135 -6.70 -18.08 1.97
C THR A 135 -7.06 -17.79 3.42
N HIS A 136 -6.12 -17.29 4.22
CA HIS A 136 -6.27 -16.98 5.63
C HIS A 136 -5.74 -15.56 5.96
N PRO A 137 -6.27 -14.51 5.30
CA PRO A 137 -5.90 -13.14 5.62
C PRO A 137 -6.48 -12.74 6.99
N LEU A 138 -5.95 -11.67 7.58
CA LEU A 138 -6.65 -11.02 8.68
C LEU A 138 -7.88 -10.30 8.12
N VAL A 139 -9.01 -10.34 8.84
CA VAL A 139 -10.25 -9.63 8.47
C VAL A 139 -10.50 -8.56 9.53
N CYS A 140 -10.59 -7.32 9.09
CA CYS A 140 -10.75 -6.16 9.97
C CYS A 140 -12.02 -5.39 9.59
N THR A 141 -12.68 -4.82 10.58
CA THR A 141 -13.84 -3.92 10.41
C THR A 141 -13.49 -2.46 10.71
N ASN A 142 -12.30 -2.21 11.27
CA ASN A 142 -11.79 -0.89 11.61
C ASN A 142 -10.24 -0.92 11.60
N LEU A 143 -9.63 0.23 11.91
CA LEU A 143 -8.17 0.41 11.92
C LEU A 143 -7.56 0.29 13.33
N GLN A 144 -8.27 -0.32 14.29
CA GLN A 144 -7.87 -0.41 15.71
C GLN A 144 -7.24 -1.78 16.03
N TYR A 145 -6.35 -2.26 15.16
CA TYR A 145 -5.59 -3.49 15.35
C TYR A 145 -4.09 -3.18 15.26
N ASP A 146 -3.21 -4.08 15.69
CA ASP A 146 -1.77 -3.92 15.49
C ASP A 146 -1.36 -4.53 14.14
N TRP A 147 -0.52 -3.84 13.36
CA TRP A 147 -0.01 -4.36 12.08
C TRP A 147 0.62 -5.75 12.21
N ILE A 148 1.16 -6.10 13.40
CA ILE A 148 1.72 -7.43 13.67
C ILE A 148 0.67 -8.53 13.50
N GLU A 149 -0.61 -8.24 13.76
CA GLU A 149 -1.71 -9.17 13.59
C GLU A 149 -1.95 -9.49 12.11
N ALA A 150 -1.55 -8.61 11.18
CA ALA A 150 -1.60 -8.86 9.73
C ALA A 150 -0.50 -9.83 9.26
N THR A 151 0.39 -10.27 10.15
CA THR A 151 1.39 -11.33 9.95
C THR A 151 0.84 -12.70 10.36
N SER A 152 1.57 -13.78 10.06
CA SER A 152 1.21 -15.15 10.45
C SER A 152 1.86 -15.60 11.77
N LEU A 153 2.21 -14.65 12.64
CA LEU A 153 2.70 -14.95 13.98
C LEU A 153 1.58 -15.48 14.88
#